data_AF-A0A960NZB3-F1
#
_entry.id   AF-A0A960NZB3-F1
#
_cell.length_a   1.000
_cell.length_b   1.000
_cell.length_c   1.000
_cell.angle_alpha   90.00
_cell.angle_beta   90.00
_cell.angle_gamma   90.00
#
_symmetry.space_group_name_H-M   'P 1'
#
loop_
_entity.id
_entity.type
_entity.pdbx_description
1 polymer ?
#
loop_
_entity_poly.entity_id
_entity_poly.type
_entity_poly.pdbx_seq_one_letter_code
_entity_poly.pdbx_strand_id
1 'polypeptide(L)'
;MTDPETSTLHRRYVDLAGRFKAAWTFHQFLEGIRKYFSEADVGPAPEGFQALHGQLKAVADGLTGPASDRVAILIEQASLELDRIVATLSASDDRLAPPLVRQFFERVKNFDDQILTQMVRFYLALAAEKGLSGDRLDKVDYLITKLSEEALPTGGYVLRDPTRLRELYAGFWASLEGLAPEPDWIEARRAQMAEIRRELGSVGDLGELTQNRLVAQYRDLKWTLGRFLIHPDILTAVVETNLALKNKVRQHFHLEEQRILSDSQRIFELEGQVMMDGQLDQQLSEFRRSFEDFEQKQRTANVKLDDLAFLRRQVEGLMPRLTKPTVTAVDSDGPSHVASGERPSTAGMPSLSTGETLGSHYEEIVESLGGTDNQAPPKHVALSREIYHLRLEPREVTSFRRLHVAVEGDEELERFLLESAALRLRINQEAGEITELLDETAVTKDAPVFARARNTTKVADAYVQRFGAYVDAAIQDGAFGEAQQLQLLRMRLIRDYSGLWLLVNRPSG
;
A
#
# COMPACT_ATOMS: atom_id res chain seq x y z
N MET A 1 -11.80 -37.48 -40.84
CA MET A 1 -13.10 -36.90 -40.46
C MET A 1 -13.35 -37.34 -39.03
N THR A 2 -13.17 -36.47 -38.05
CA THR A 2 -13.48 -36.76 -36.64
C THR A 2 -14.99 -36.91 -36.49
N ASP A 3 -15.41 -38.03 -35.91
CA ASP A 3 -16.82 -38.35 -35.65
C ASP A 3 -17.46 -37.27 -34.75
N PRO A 4 -18.62 -36.67 -35.13
CA PRO A 4 -19.30 -35.65 -34.33
C PRO A 4 -19.57 -36.06 -32.86
N GLU A 5 -19.75 -37.34 -32.59
CA GLU A 5 -19.92 -37.85 -31.22
C GLU A 5 -18.63 -37.72 -30.39
N THR A 6 -17.49 -38.08 -30.96
CA THR A 6 -16.18 -37.95 -30.31
C THR A 6 -15.83 -36.49 -30.04
N SER A 7 -16.20 -35.58 -30.94
CA SER A 7 -16.03 -34.13 -30.75
C SER A 7 -16.90 -33.59 -29.60
N THR A 8 -18.08 -34.15 -29.41
CA THR A 8 -19.00 -33.77 -28.32
C THR A 8 -18.48 -34.24 -26.97
N LEU A 9 -18.01 -35.48 -26.88
CA LEU A 9 -17.40 -36.03 -25.66
C LEU A 9 -16.12 -35.28 -25.27
N HIS A 10 -15.28 -34.91 -26.23
CA HIS A 10 -14.11 -34.06 -25.98
C HIS A 10 -14.50 -32.72 -25.38
N ARG A 11 -15.52 -32.05 -25.92
CA ARG A 11 -16.00 -30.76 -25.38
C ARG A 11 -16.48 -30.92 -23.94
N ARG A 12 -17.28 -31.96 -23.65
CA ARG A 12 -17.76 -32.27 -22.30
C ARG A 12 -16.63 -32.54 -21.31
N TYR A 13 -15.62 -33.30 -21.74
CA TYR A 13 -14.43 -33.54 -20.91
C TYR A 13 -13.65 -32.25 -20.63
N VAL A 14 -13.43 -31.40 -21.63
CA VAL A 14 -12.71 -30.13 -21.46
C VAL A 14 -13.44 -29.22 -20.46
N ASP A 15 -14.77 -29.13 -20.56
CA ASP A 15 -15.58 -28.37 -19.61
C ASP A 15 -15.47 -28.95 -18.19
N LEU A 16 -15.64 -30.27 -18.05
CA LEU A 16 -15.55 -30.97 -16.78
C LEU A 16 -14.17 -30.81 -16.12
N ALA A 17 -13.08 -30.96 -16.88
CA ALA A 17 -11.72 -30.74 -16.42
C ALA A 17 -11.47 -29.28 -16.01
N GLY A 18 -12.09 -28.32 -16.73
CA GLY A 18 -12.08 -26.91 -16.39
C GLY A 18 -12.77 -26.63 -15.05
N ARG A 19 -13.98 -27.15 -14.84
CA ARG A 19 -14.75 -27.05 -13.58
C ARG A 19 -13.97 -27.69 -12.43
N PHE A 20 -13.36 -28.86 -12.66
CA PHE A 20 -12.50 -29.52 -11.67
C PHE A 20 -11.31 -28.65 -11.26
N LYS A 21 -10.58 -28.07 -12.22
CA LYS A 21 -9.43 -27.20 -11.93
C LYS A 21 -9.85 -25.97 -11.11
N ALA A 22 -11.00 -25.38 -11.44
CA ALA A 22 -11.55 -24.25 -10.70
C ALA A 22 -11.93 -24.65 -9.26
N ALA A 23 -12.63 -25.76 -9.07
CA ALA A 23 -13.01 -26.30 -7.76
C ALA A 23 -11.78 -26.68 -6.92
N TRP A 24 -10.77 -27.31 -7.51
CA TRP A 24 -9.51 -27.63 -6.84
C TRP A 24 -8.79 -26.38 -6.36
N THR A 25 -8.69 -25.36 -7.22
CA THR A 25 -8.05 -24.08 -6.86
C THR A 25 -8.79 -23.41 -5.70
N PHE A 26 -10.13 -23.43 -5.73
CA PHE A 26 -10.94 -22.91 -4.64
C PHE A 26 -10.73 -23.68 -3.33
N HIS A 27 -10.66 -25.01 -3.39
CA HIS A 27 -10.33 -25.83 -2.22
C HIS A 27 -8.96 -25.46 -1.62
N GLN A 28 -7.92 -25.28 -2.45
CA GLN A 28 -6.60 -24.84 -1.98
C GLN A 28 -6.64 -23.43 -1.35
N PHE A 29 -7.48 -22.54 -1.90
CA PHE A 29 -7.73 -21.23 -1.29
C PHE A 29 -8.36 -21.37 0.11
N LEU A 30 -9.35 -22.24 0.30
CA LEU A 30 -9.96 -22.50 1.61
C LEU A 30 -8.94 -23.03 2.63
N GLU A 31 -8.06 -23.95 2.22
CA GLU A 31 -6.96 -24.43 3.06
C GLU A 31 -5.98 -23.31 3.43
N GLY A 32 -5.71 -22.40 2.49
CA GLY A 32 -4.99 -21.17 2.76
C GLY A 32 -5.65 -20.30 3.82
N ILE A 33 -6.97 -20.10 3.74
CA ILE A 33 -7.73 -19.34 4.74
C ILE A 33 -7.60 -19.99 6.11
N ARG A 34 -7.83 -21.31 6.24
CA ARG A 34 -7.66 -22.03 7.52
C ARG A 34 -6.27 -21.82 8.12
N LYS A 35 -5.24 -21.81 7.28
CA LYS A 35 -3.84 -21.64 7.70
C LYS A 35 -3.52 -20.23 8.18
N TYR A 36 -4.00 -19.20 7.48
CA TYR A 36 -3.67 -17.80 7.79
C TYR A 36 -4.65 -17.12 8.75
N PHE A 37 -5.87 -17.64 8.86
CA PHE A 37 -6.96 -17.10 9.65
C PHE A 37 -7.61 -18.24 10.47
N SER A 38 -6.91 -18.69 11.52
CA SER A 38 -7.33 -19.84 12.34
C SER A 38 -8.69 -19.68 13.02
N GLU A 39 -9.16 -18.43 13.19
CA GLU A 39 -10.46 -18.10 13.77
C GLU A 39 -11.61 -18.13 12.75
N ALA A 40 -11.32 -18.22 11.45
CA ALA A 40 -12.34 -18.23 10.41
C ALA A 40 -13.02 -19.61 10.32
N ASP A 41 -14.36 -19.63 10.39
CA ASP A 41 -15.14 -20.85 10.15
C ASP A 41 -15.28 -21.11 8.64
N VAL A 42 -14.46 -22.04 8.14
CA VAL A 42 -14.43 -22.44 6.72
C VAL A 42 -15.27 -23.73 6.47
N GLY A 43 -15.88 -24.32 7.51
CA GLY A 43 -16.59 -25.59 7.41
C GLY A 43 -15.67 -26.80 7.16
N PRO A 44 -16.21 -27.98 6.75
CA PRO A 44 -15.40 -29.17 6.47
C PRO A 44 -14.70 -29.10 5.10
N ALA A 45 -13.57 -29.80 4.94
CA ALA A 45 -12.91 -29.95 3.65
C ALA A 45 -13.65 -31.01 2.81
N PRO A 46 -13.83 -30.82 1.48
CA PRO A 46 -14.44 -31.84 0.63
C PRO A 46 -13.50 -33.03 0.49
N GLU A 47 -14.06 -34.23 0.63
CA GLU A 47 -13.37 -35.48 0.30
C GLU A 47 -13.55 -35.82 -1.19
N GLY A 48 -12.71 -36.71 -1.74
CA GLY A 48 -12.91 -37.28 -3.08
C GLY A 48 -12.14 -36.63 -4.24
N PHE A 49 -11.47 -35.49 -4.05
CA PHE A 49 -10.69 -34.85 -5.12
C PHE A 49 -9.65 -35.76 -5.80
N GLN A 50 -8.98 -36.62 -5.02
CA GLN A 50 -7.99 -37.56 -5.55
C GLN A 50 -8.64 -38.66 -6.41
N ALA A 51 -9.79 -39.17 -5.97
CA ALA A 51 -10.55 -40.17 -6.72
C ALA A 51 -11.06 -39.58 -8.04
N LEU A 52 -11.65 -38.39 -7.97
CA LEU A 52 -12.14 -37.66 -9.14
C LEU A 52 -11.01 -37.34 -10.15
N HIS A 53 -9.83 -36.92 -9.67
CA HIS A 53 -8.67 -36.72 -10.55
C HIS A 53 -8.27 -38.01 -11.28
N GLY A 54 -8.28 -39.15 -10.58
CA GLY A 54 -8.04 -40.46 -11.18
C GLY A 54 -9.07 -40.82 -12.27
N GLN A 55 -10.34 -40.52 -12.04
CA GLN A 55 -11.41 -40.73 -13.02
C GLN A 55 -11.23 -39.84 -14.26
N LEU A 56 -10.91 -38.56 -14.08
CA LEU A 56 -10.65 -37.63 -15.19
C LEU A 56 -9.46 -38.06 -16.04
N LYS A 57 -8.42 -38.64 -15.42
CA LYS A 57 -7.30 -39.23 -16.15
C LYS A 57 -7.74 -40.43 -16.98
N ALA A 58 -8.56 -41.32 -16.42
CA ALA A 58 -9.10 -42.47 -17.15
C ALA A 58 -10.00 -42.05 -18.33
N VAL A 59 -10.77 -40.97 -18.18
CA VAL A 59 -11.55 -40.36 -19.27
C VAL A 59 -10.61 -39.84 -20.37
N ALA A 60 -9.56 -39.10 -20.01
CA ALA A 60 -8.59 -38.57 -20.95
C ALA A 60 -7.92 -39.67 -21.79
N ASP A 61 -7.50 -40.75 -21.14
CA ASP A 61 -6.88 -41.90 -21.81
C ASP A 61 -7.88 -42.60 -22.74
N GLY A 62 -9.15 -42.71 -22.32
CA GLY A 62 -10.23 -43.34 -23.09
C GLY A 62 -10.71 -42.55 -24.31
N LEU A 63 -10.55 -41.22 -24.32
CA LEU A 63 -10.97 -40.34 -25.43
C LEU A 63 -10.18 -40.56 -26.73
N THR A 64 -9.03 -41.24 -26.67
CA THR A 64 -8.20 -41.57 -27.84
C THR A 64 -8.54 -42.91 -28.50
N GLY A 65 -9.47 -43.68 -27.93
CA GLY A 65 -9.84 -45.03 -28.39
C GLY A 65 -11.28 -45.15 -28.92
N PRO A 66 -11.66 -46.32 -29.48
CA PRO A 66 -12.98 -46.57 -30.08
C PRO A 66 -14.14 -46.78 -29.08
N ALA A 67 -13.93 -46.56 -27.77
CA ALA A 67 -14.88 -46.91 -26.70
C ALA A 67 -15.74 -45.71 -26.23
N SER A 68 -16.48 -45.09 -27.15
CA SER A 68 -17.29 -43.87 -26.92
C SER A 68 -18.27 -43.99 -25.74
N ASP A 69 -19.00 -45.10 -25.63
CA ASP A 69 -20.05 -45.28 -24.61
C ASP A 69 -19.50 -45.38 -23.18
N ARG A 70 -18.37 -46.08 -23.01
CA ARG A 70 -17.72 -46.22 -21.70
C ARG A 70 -17.18 -44.88 -21.21
N VAL A 71 -16.63 -44.09 -22.12
CA VAL A 71 -16.13 -42.74 -21.82
C VAL A 71 -17.28 -41.82 -21.44
N ALA A 72 -18.42 -41.90 -22.13
CA ALA A 72 -19.62 -41.14 -21.77
C ALA A 72 -20.09 -41.44 -20.33
N ILE A 73 -20.17 -42.72 -19.95
CA ILE A 73 -20.55 -43.12 -18.57
C ILE A 73 -19.56 -42.57 -17.53
N LEU A 74 -18.26 -42.64 -17.81
CA LEU A 74 -17.24 -42.11 -16.90
C LEU A 74 -17.32 -40.58 -16.76
N ILE A 75 -17.64 -39.86 -17.84
CA ILE A 75 -17.88 -38.41 -17.80
C ILE A 75 -19.08 -38.09 -16.90
N GLU A 76 -20.20 -38.82 -17.03
CA GLU A 76 -21.38 -38.59 -16.17
C GLU A 76 -21.07 -38.85 -14.69
N GLN A 77 -20.36 -39.95 -14.40
CA GLN A 77 -19.97 -40.29 -13.03
C GLN A 77 -19.07 -39.22 -12.41
N ALA A 78 -18.04 -38.79 -13.15
CA ALA A 78 -17.13 -37.74 -12.72
C ALA A 78 -17.85 -36.38 -12.56
N SER A 79 -18.83 -36.07 -13.42
CA SER A 79 -19.67 -34.86 -13.27
C SER A 79 -20.47 -34.89 -11.98
N LEU A 80 -21.15 -36.00 -11.68
CA LEU A 80 -21.95 -36.13 -10.45
C LEU A 80 -21.08 -36.03 -9.18
N GLU A 81 -19.88 -36.60 -9.20
CA GLU A 81 -18.94 -36.47 -8.09
C GLU A 81 -18.42 -35.03 -7.94
N LEU A 82 -18.10 -34.37 -9.05
CA LEU A 82 -17.71 -32.96 -9.04
C LEU A 82 -18.82 -32.06 -8.49
N ASP A 83 -20.07 -32.26 -8.90
CA ASP A 83 -21.21 -31.48 -8.43
C ASP A 83 -21.39 -31.60 -6.90
N ARG A 84 -21.14 -32.79 -6.33
CA ARG A 84 -21.14 -32.98 -4.86
C ARG A 84 -20.03 -32.19 -4.18
N ILE A 85 -18.80 -32.25 -4.71
CA ILE A 85 -17.66 -31.49 -4.19
C ILE A 85 -17.94 -29.99 -4.27
N VAL A 86 -18.44 -29.51 -5.41
CA VAL A 86 -18.79 -28.10 -5.63
C VAL A 86 -19.91 -27.65 -4.68
N ALA A 87 -20.88 -28.50 -4.38
CA ALA A 87 -21.92 -28.19 -3.40
C ALA A 87 -21.34 -27.98 -1.99
N THR A 88 -20.39 -28.82 -1.56
CA THR A 88 -19.67 -28.64 -0.29
C THR A 88 -18.86 -27.35 -0.28
N LEU A 89 -18.11 -27.07 -1.36
CA LEU A 89 -17.34 -25.83 -1.49
C LEU A 89 -18.22 -24.58 -1.51
N SER A 90 -19.37 -24.63 -2.17
CA SER A 90 -20.37 -23.55 -2.16
C SER A 90 -20.84 -23.27 -0.74
N ALA A 91 -21.11 -24.31 0.06
CA ALA A 91 -21.55 -24.14 1.44
C ALA A 91 -20.44 -23.57 2.35
N SER A 92 -19.17 -23.88 2.06
CA SER A 92 -18.02 -23.22 2.70
C SER A 92 -17.89 -21.76 2.26
N ASP A 93 -18.07 -21.44 0.98
CA ASP A 93 -18.01 -20.06 0.47
C ASP A 93 -19.05 -19.14 1.11
N ASP A 94 -20.26 -19.66 1.36
CA ASP A 94 -21.36 -18.91 1.99
C ASP A 94 -21.02 -18.45 3.42
N ARG A 95 -20.02 -19.06 4.07
CA ARG A 95 -19.50 -18.65 5.38
C ARG A 95 -18.44 -17.56 5.29
N LEU A 96 -17.86 -17.35 4.11
CA LEU A 96 -16.78 -16.40 3.89
C LEU A 96 -17.34 -15.04 3.47
N ALA A 97 -17.11 -14.02 4.29
CA ALA A 97 -17.44 -12.65 3.92
C ALA A 97 -16.45 -12.09 2.87
N PRO A 98 -16.89 -11.21 1.94
CA PRO A 98 -16.00 -10.59 0.96
C PRO A 98 -14.72 -9.94 1.52
N PRO A 99 -14.74 -9.24 2.69
CA PRO A 99 -13.53 -8.68 3.29
C PRO A 99 -12.44 -9.70 3.61
N LEU A 100 -12.80 -10.91 4.03
CA LEU A 100 -11.83 -11.97 4.36
C LEU A 100 -11.08 -12.44 3.11
N VAL A 101 -11.79 -12.56 1.98
CA VAL A 101 -11.18 -12.87 0.67
C VAL A 101 -10.18 -11.78 0.28
N ARG A 102 -10.54 -10.51 0.47
CA ARG A 102 -9.63 -9.37 0.19
C ARG A 102 -8.36 -9.46 1.02
N GLN A 103 -8.50 -9.60 2.35
CA GLN A 103 -7.39 -9.69 3.28
C GLN A 103 -6.44 -10.85 2.96
N PHE A 104 -6.98 -12.01 2.56
CA PHE A 104 -6.16 -13.14 2.17
C PHE A 104 -5.25 -12.81 0.98
N PHE A 105 -5.82 -12.29 -0.11
CA PHE A 105 -5.03 -11.94 -1.31
C PHE A 105 -4.16 -10.70 -1.12
N GLU A 106 -4.43 -9.84 -0.13
CA GLU A 106 -3.51 -8.77 0.25
C GLU A 106 -2.31 -9.29 1.05
N ARG A 107 -2.51 -10.32 1.87
CA ARG A 107 -1.46 -10.93 2.70
C ARG A 107 -0.57 -11.88 1.90
N VAL A 108 -1.15 -12.66 1.00
CA VAL A 108 -0.41 -13.55 0.09
C VAL A 108 0.11 -12.70 -1.07
N LYS A 109 1.32 -12.14 -0.93
CA LYS A 109 1.89 -11.23 -1.95
C LYS A 109 2.29 -11.90 -3.27
N ASN A 110 2.46 -13.23 -3.28
CA ASN A 110 2.92 -14.00 -4.44
C ASN A 110 1.87 -15.05 -4.81
N PHE A 111 0.99 -14.73 -5.76
CA PHE A 111 0.12 -15.70 -6.42
C PHE A 111 0.12 -15.42 -7.93
N ASP A 112 -0.04 -16.48 -8.72
CA ASP A 112 -0.10 -16.41 -10.18
C ASP A 112 -1.51 -15.95 -10.63
N ASP A 113 -1.56 -15.25 -11.76
CA ASP A 113 -2.78 -14.86 -12.47
C ASP A 113 -3.70 -16.06 -12.75
N GLN A 114 -3.12 -17.25 -12.92
CA GLN A 114 -3.88 -18.48 -13.09
C GLN A 114 -4.77 -18.76 -11.88
N ILE A 115 -4.30 -18.50 -10.66
CA ILE A 115 -5.08 -18.73 -9.43
C ILE A 115 -6.31 -17.83 -9.44
N LEU A 116 -6.14 -16.53 -9.66
CA LEU A 116 -7.25 -15.57 -9.76
C LEU A 116 -8.22 -15.94 -10.88
N THR A 117 -7.70 -16.37 -12.03
CA THR A 117 -8.53 -16.79 -13.16
C THR A 117 -9.40 -18.00 -12.81
N GLN A 118 -8.83 -19.02 -12.14
CA GLN A 118 -9.58 -20.20 -11.72
C GLN A 118 -10.58 -19.87 -10.60
N MET A 119 -10.24 -18.96 -9.69
CA MET A 119 -11.15 -18.46 -8.66
C MET A 119 -12.37 -17.76 -9.28
N VAL A 120 -12.17 -16.88 -10.26
CA VAL A 120 -13.27 -16.24 -10.99
C VAL A 120 -14.13 -17.29 -11.69
N ARG A 121 -13.52 -18.24 -12.40
CA ARG A 121 -14.25 -19.35 -13.06
C ARG A 121 -15.09 -20.16 -12.09
N PHE A 122 -14.60 -20.44 -10.89
CA PHE A 122 -15.37 -21.14 -9.86
C PHE A 122 -16.64 -20.38 -9.49
N TYR A 123 -16.54 -19.06 -9.23
CA TYR A 123 -17.70 -18.23 -8.93
C TYR A 123 -18.68 -18.11 -10.09
N LEU A 124 -18.19 -18.02 -11.33
CA LEU A 124 -19.05 -17.97 -12.52
C LEU A 124 -19.80 -19.30 -12.74
N ALA A 125 -19.16 -20.44 -12.46
CA ALA A 125 -19.83 -21.73 -12.49
C ALA A 125 -20.96 -21.80 -11.46
N LEU A 126 -20.72 -21.33 -10.22
CA LEU A 126 -21.78 -21.23 -9.20
C LEU A 126 -22.89 -20.25 -9.60
N ALA A 127 -22.52 -19.16 -10.30
CA ALA A 127 -23.44 -18.13 -10.75
C ALA A 127 -24.41 -18.66 -11.81
N ALA A 128 -23.97 -19.55 -12.70
CA ALA A 128 -24.82 -20.18 -13.69
C ALA A 128 -25.97 -20.95 -13.02
N GLU A 129 -25.67 -21.71 -11.96
CA GLU A 129 -26.63 -22.56 -11.25
C GLU A 129 -27.55 -21.78 -10.29
N LYS A 130 -26.99 -20.88 -9.48
CA LYS A 130 -27.70 -20.24 -8.33
C LYS A 130 -27.88 -18.73 -8.46
N GLY A 131 -27.31 -18.10 -9.48
CA GLY A 131 -27.19 -16.64 -9.56
C GLY A 131 -26.01 -16.09 -8.76
N LEU A 132 -25.68 -14.82 -9.00
CA LEU A 132 -24.70 -14.07 -8.22
C LEU A 132 -25.42 -13.38 -7.06
N SER A 133 -25.18 -13.84 -5.83
CA SER A 133 -25.52 -13.06 -4.64
C SER A 133 -24.66 -11.79 -4.58
N GLY A 134 -25.12 -10.77 -3.85
CA GLY A 134 -24.36 -9.52 -3.67
C GLY A 134 -22.94 -9.76 -3.15
N ASP A 135 -22.77 -10.68 -2.20
CA ASP A 135 -21.46 -11.05 -1.65
C ASP A 135 -20.56 -11.72 -2.69
N ARG A 136 -21.10 -12.67 -3.47
CA ARG A 136 -20.31 -13.32 -4.54
C ARG A 136 -19.94 -12.34 -5.64
N LEU A 137 -20.83 -11.41 -5.98
CA LEU A 137 -20.54 -10.33 -6.93
C LEU A 137 -19.40 -9.45 -6.40
N ASP A 138 -19.42 -9.06 -5.11
CA ASP A 138 -18.35 -8.28 -4.49
C ASP A 138 -17.00 -9.04 -4.45
N LYS A 139 -17.03 -10.37 -4.29
CA LYS A 139 -15.83 -11.23 -4.37
C LYS A 139 -15.28 -11.30 -5.79
N VAL A 140 -16.15 -11.52 -6.79
CA VAL A 140 -15.77 -11.59 -8.21
C VAL A 140 -15.24 -10.25 -8.71
N ASP A 141 -15.91 -9.15 -8.37
CA ASP A 141 -15.47 -7.78 -8.67
C ASP A 141 -14.05 -7.52 -8.15
N TYR A 142 -13.78 -7.91 -6.90
CA TYR A 142 -12.44 -7.82 -6.33
C TYR A 142 -11.42 -8.67 -7.08
N LEU A 143 -11.69 -9.96 -7.31
CA LEU A 143 -10.77 -10.88 -7.97
C LEU A 143 -10.44 -10.43 -9.39
N ILE A 144 -11.43 -9.98 -10.16
CA ILE A 144 -11.22 -9.48 -11.51
C ILE A 144 -10.42 -8.18 -11.48
N THR A 145 -10.73 -7.26 -10.55
CA THR A 145 -9.94 -6.03 -10.39
C THR A 145 -8.47 -6.36 -10.11
N LYS A 146 -8.21 -7.31 -9.21
CA LYS A 146 -6.84 -7.79 -8.91
C LYS A 146 -6.16 -8.47 -10.09
N LEU A 147 -6.89 -9.24 -10.88
CA LEU A 147 -6.36 -9.91 -12.08
C LEU A 147 -6.00 -8.92 -13.19
N SER A 148 -6.61 -7.73 -13.15
CA SER A 148 -6.54 -6.72 -14.21
C SER A 148 -5.68 -5.53 -13.83
N GLU A 149 -5.21 -5.44 -12.58
CA GLU A 149 -4.35 -4.37 -12.10
C GLU A 149 -2.87 -4.66 -12.37
N GLU A 150 -2.15 -3.61 -12.75
CA GLU A 150 -0.69 -3.57 -12.83
C GLU A 150 -0.19 -2.44 -11.95
N ALA A 151 0.75 -2.75 -11.06
CA ALA A 151 1.31 -1.74 -10.15
C ALA A 151 2.36 -0.90 -10.87
N LEU A 152 2.22 0.42 -10.83
CA LEU A 152 3.19 1.34 -11.40
C LEU A 152 4.40 1.51 -10.47
N PRO A 153 5.62 1.68 -11.02
CA PRO A 153 6.82 2.00 -10.23
C PRO A 153 6.69 3.31 -9.43
N THR A 154 5.88 4.26 -9.93
CA THR A 154 5.60 5.56 -9.30
C THR A 154 4.61 5.49 -8.15
N GLY A 155 4.08 4.31 -7.84
CA GLY A 155 2.90 4.15 -6.99
C GLY A 155 1.60 4.31 -7.80
N GLY A 156 0.58 3.54 -7.42
CA GLY A 156 -0.71 3.48 -8.13
C GLY A 156 -0.87 2.23 -8.99
N TYR A 157 -2.07 2.07 -9.55
CA TYR A 157 -2.44 0.92 -10.38
C TYR A 157 -2.99 1.37 -11.71
N VAL A 158 -2.61 0.66 -12.78
CA VAL A 158 -3.18 0.84 -14.12
C VAL A 158 -3.81 -0.46 -14.59
N LEU A 159 -4.63 -0.34 -15.63
CA LEU A 159 -5.17 -1.50 -16.32
C LEU A 159 -4.04 -2.21 -17.06
N ARG A 160 -3.96 -3.54 -16.91
CA ARG A 160 -3.07 -4.39 -17.72
C ARG A 160 -3.39 -4.29 -19.21
N ASP A 161 -2.54 -4.91 -20.03
CA ASP A 161 -2.73 -4.99 -21.48
C ASP A 161 -4.20 -5.26 -21.89
N PRO A 162 -4.86 -4.27 -22.55
CA PRO A 162 -6.26 -4.39 -22.96
C PRO A 162 -6.54 -5.57 -23.88
N THR A 163 -5.55 -6.02 -24.67
CA THR A 163 -5.73 -7.16 -25.60
C THR A 163 -5.91 -8.45 -24.82
N ARG A 164 -4.98 -8.74 -23.91
CA ARG A 164 -5.06 -9.88 -23.00
C ARG A 164 -6.33 -9.87 -22.15
N LEU A 165 -6.72 -8.71 -21.62
CA LEU A 165 -7.93 -8.60 -20.81
C LEU A 165 -9.20 -8.84 -21.62
N ARG A 166 -9.27 -8.36 -22.87
CA ARG A 166 -10.42 -8.61 -23.74
C ARG A 166 -10.62 -10.10 -24.00
N GLU A 167 -9.55 -10.85 -24.29
CA GLU A 167 -9.62 -12.30 -24.47
C GLU A 167 -10.09 -13.01 -23.20
N LEU A 168 -9.53 -12.63 -22.05
CA LEU A 168 -9.89 -13.18 -20.75
C LEU A 168 -11.37 -12.92 -20.41
N TYR A 169 -11.83 -11.68 -20.58
CA TYR A 169 -13.22 -11.29 -20.31
C TYR A 169 -14.19 -11.94 -21.29
N ALA A 170 -13.84 -12.05 -22.56
CA ALA A 170 -14.63 -12.80 -23.54
C ALA A 170 -14.77 -14.27 -23.12
N GLY A 171 -13.70 -14.87 -22.60
CA GLY A 171 -13.73 -16.22 -22.04
C GLY A 171 -14.66 -16.35 -20.82
N PHE A 172 -14.67 -15.37 -19.91
CA PHE A 172 -15.60 -15.34 -18.79
C PHE A 172 -17.05 -15.15 -19.25
N TRP A 173 -17.30 -14.24 -20.18
CA TRP A 173 -18.63 -14.01 -20.74
C TRP A 173 -19.18 -15.23 -21.47
N ALA A 174 -18.35 -15.93 -22.24
CA ALA A 174 -18.73 -17.15 -22.95
C ALA A 174 -19.16 -18.29 -22.01
N SER A 175 -18.74 -18.25 -20.74
CA SER A 175 -19.17 -19.23 -19.72
C SER A 175 -20.57 -18.94 -19.14
N LEU A 176 -21.13 -17.75 -19.42
CA LEU A 176 -22.47 -17.36 -18.99
C LEU A 176 -23.44 -17.53 -20.17
N GLU A 177 -24.30 -18.53 -20.11
CA GLU A 177 -25.28 -18.79 -21.15
C GLU A 177 -26.48 -17.83 -21.09
N GLY A 178 -27.06 -17.53 -22.26
CA GLY A 178 -28.38 -16.90 -22.37
C GLY A 178 -28.45 -15.39 -22.09
N LEU A 179 -27.31 -14.70 -22.04
CA LEU A 179 -27.27 -13.25 -21.83
C LEU A 179 -26.92 -12.53 -23.14
N ALA A 180 -27.81 -11.65 -23.59
CA ALA A 180 -27.61 -10.78 -24.75
C ALA A 180 -28.14 -9.38 -24.43
N PRO A 181 -27.36 -8.53 -23.73
CA PRO A 181 -27.76 -7.15 -23.47
C PRO A 181 -27.82 -6.35 -24.78
N GLU A 182 -28.75 -5.40 -24.86
CA GLU A 182 -28.85 -4.50 -26.00
C GLU A 182 -27.62 -3.58 -26.09
N PRO A 183 -27.08 -3.29 -27.29
CA PRO A 183 -25.91 -2.41 -27.45
C PRO A 183 -26.08 -1.04 -26.80
N ASP A 184 -27.27 -0.43 -26.96
CA ASP A 184 -27.58 0.88 -26.39
C ASP A 184 -27.57 0.86 -24.85
N TRP A 185 -28.00 -0.27 -24.26
CA TRP A 185 -27.95 -0.45 -22.81
C TRP A 185 -26.50 -0.56 -22.31
N ILE A 186 -25.63 -1.28 -23.03
CA ILE A 186 -24.19 -1.37 -22.71
C ILE A 186 -23.58 0.04 -22.76
N GLU A 187 -23.82 0.79 -23.83
CA GLU A 187 -23.24 2.12 -24.00
C GLU A 187 -23.72 3.08 -22.93
N ALA A 188 -25.01 3.05 -22.57
CA ALA A 188 -25.56 3.84 -21.47
C ALA A 188 -24.87 3.53 -20.12
N ARG A 189 -24.62 2.26 -19.81
CA ARG A 189 -23.93 1.86 -18.57
C ARG A 189 -22.46 2.27 -18.56
N ARG A 190 -21.77 2.18 -19.70
CA ARG A 190 -20.40 2.68 -19.85
C ARG A 190 -20.31 4.18 -19.67
N ALA A 191 -21.25 4.93 -20.25
CA ALA A 191 -21.34 6.38 -20.09
C ALA A 191 -21.56 6.78 -18.62
N GLN A 192 -22.44 6.07 -17.89
CA GLN A 192 -22.62 6.27 -16.45
C GLN A 192 -21.33 6.05 -15.65
N MET A 193 -20.55 5.02 -15.96
CA MET A 193 -19.24 4.80 -15.31
C MET A 193 -18.20 5.84 -15.69
N ALA A 194 -18.20 6.31 -16.94
CA ALA A 194 -17.34 7.41 -17.37
C ALA A 194 -17.66 8.72 -16.63
N GLU A 195 -18.95 8.99 -16.38
CA GLU A 195 -19.39 10.14 -15.59
C GLU A 195 -18.89 10.05 -14.15
N ILE A 196 -19.08 8.90 -13.49
CA ILE A 196 -18.56 8.66 -12.13
C ILE A 196 -17.05 8.88 -12.07
N ARG A 197 -16.30 8.42 -13.09
CA ARG A 197 -14.84 8.64 -13.16
C ARG A 197 -14.48 10.12 -13.34
N ARG A 198 -15.25 10.86 -14.13
CA ARG A 198 -15.05 12.30 -14.32
C ARG A 198 -15.29 13.07 -13.03
N GLU A 199 -16.41 12.79 -12.35
CA GLU A 199 -16.72 13.37 -11.05
C GLU A 199 -15.64 13.02 -10.01
N LEU A 200 -15.21 11.76 -9.97
CA LEU A 200 -14.11 11.34 -9.10
C LEU A 200 -12.80 12.09 -9.40
N GLY A 201 -12.52 12.39 -10.66
CA GLY A 201 -11.37 13.20 -11.06
C GLY A 201 -11.37 14.58 -10.39
N SER A 202 -12.55 15.20 -10.28
CA SER A 202 -12.74 16.53 -9.69
C SER A 202 -12.69 16.59 -8.16
N VAL A 203 -12.76 15.44 -7.47
CA VAL A 203 -12.74 15.39 -5.99
C VAL A 203 -11.41 15.90 -5.45
N GLY A 204 -11.45 16.98 -4.67
CA GLY A 204 -10.29 17.66 -4.11
C GLY A 204 -9.79 17.08 -2.80
N ASP A 205 -10.66 16.46 -1.99
CA ASP A 205 -10.28 15.89 -0.69
C ASP A 205 -11.07 14.61 -0.30
N LEU A 206 -10.67 13.98 0.81
CA LEU A 206 -11.32 12.76 1.33
C LEU A 206 -12.75 13.00 1.86
N GLY A 207 -13.06 14.22 2.31
CA GLY A 207 -14.36 14.61 2.82
C GLY A 207 -15.41 14.68 1.71
N GLU A 208 -15.05 15.29 0.58
CA GLU A 208 -15.85 15.34 -0.64
C GLU A 208 -16.11 13.94 -1.20
N LEU A 209 -15.13 13.03 -1.15
CA LEU A 209 -15.31 11.65 -1.59
C LEU A 209 -16.41 10.93 -0.77
N THR A 210 -16.52 11.26 0.52
CA THR A 210 -17.52 10.70 1.44
C THR A 210 -18.88 11.41 1.30
N GLN A 211 -18.89 12.73 1.14
CA GLN A 211 -20.11 13.54 1.02
C GLN A 211 -20.82 13.35 -0.32
N ASN A 212 -20.07 13.22 -1.43
CA ASN A 212 -20.65 13.14 -2.78
C ASN A 212 -21.35 11.80 -3.05
N ARG A 213 -21.33 10.84 -2.09
CA ARG A 213 -21.93 9.50 -2.21
C ARG A 213 -21.51 8.71 -3.46
N LEU A 214 -20.42 9.10 -4.13
CA LEU A 214 -19.95 8.49 -5.38
C LEU A 214 -19.70 6.99 -5.22
N VAL A 215 -19.11 6.59 -4.09
CA VAL A 215 -18.84 5.17 -3.78
C VAL A 215 -20.15 4.38 -3.63
N ALA A 216 -21.16 4.97 -2.99
CA ALA A 216 -22.47 4.33 -2.82
C ALA A 216 -23.21 4.22 -4.15
N GLN A 217 -23.28 5.31 -4.93
CA GLN A 217 -23.89 5.32 -6.26
C GLN A 217 -23.24 4.29 -7.18
N TYR A 218 -21.92 4.19 -7.16
CA TYR A 218 -21.18 3.22 -7.95
C TYR A 218 -21.42 1.77 -7.47
N ARG A 219 -21.51 1.55 -6.16
CA ARG A 219 -21.85 0.23 -5.59
C ARG A 219 -23.26 -0.20 -6.03
N ASP A 220 -24.23 0.70 -5.97
CA ASP A 220 -25.60 0.45 -6.40
C ASP A 220 -25.65 0.14 -7.91
N LEU A 221 -24.92 0.92 -8.72
CA LEU A 221 -24.78 0.64 -10.16
C LEU A 221 -24.25 -0.77 -10.40
N LYS A 222 -23.17 -1.18 -9.72
CA LYS A 222 -22.62 -2.54 -9.86
C LYS A 222 -23.62 -3.62 -9.47
N TRP A 223 -24.38 -3.41 -8.40
CA TRP A 223 -25.41 -4.34 -7.96
C TRP A 223 -26.54 -4.47 -8.98
N THR A 224 -26.97 -3.36 -9.60
CA THR A 224 -28.00 -3.41 -10.66
C THR A 224 -27.55 -4.12 -11.93
N LEU A 225 -26.25 -4.19 -12.21
CA LEU A 225 -25.71 -4.93 -13.36
C LEU A 225 -25.83 -6.45 -13.17
N GLY A 226 -25.74 -6.95 -11.94
CA GLY A 226 -25.82 -8.38 -11.64
C GLY A 226 -24.87 -9.21 -12.52
N ARG A 227 -25.41 -10.17 -13.29
CA ARG A 227 -24.64 -11.02 -14.21
C ARG A 227 -24.04 -10.25 -15.41
N PHE A 228 -24.63 -9.13 -15.82
CA PHE A 228 -24.11 -8.30 -16.91
C PHE A 228 -22.82 -7.57 -16.55
N LEU A 229 -22.44 -7.53 -15.26
CA LEU A 229 -21.15 -7.00 -14.83
C LEU A 229 -19.98 -7.70 -15.53
N ILE A 230 -20.14 -8.97 -15.90
CA ILE A 230 -19.11 -9.80 -16.54
C ILE A 230 -19.04 -9.56 -18.07
N HIS A 231 -19.96 -8.79 -18.65
CA HIS A 231 -19.90 -8.44 -20.07
C HIS A 231 -18.58 -7.71 -20.37
N PRO A 232 -17.81 -8.06 -21.42
CA PRO A 232 -16.44 -7.57 -21.61
C PRO A 232 -16.30 -6.05 -21.58
N ASP A 233 -17.20 -5.33 -22.26
CA ASP A 233 -17.15 -3.86 -22.31
C ASP A 233 -17.57 -3.20 -21.00
N ILE A 234 -18.50 -3.81 -20.27
CA ILE A 234 -18.96 -3.33 -18.96
C ILE A 234 -17.87 -3.60 -17.94
N LEU A 235 -17.34 -4.82 -17.92
CA LEU A 235 -16.28 -5.25 -17.02
C LEU A 235 -15.02 -4.40 -17.16
N THR A 236 -14.66 -4.05 -18.39
CA THR A 236 -13.55 -3.10 -18.65
C THR A 236 -13.83 -1.75 -17.98
N ALA A 237 -15.01 -1.17 -18.18
CA ALA A 237 -15.37 0.11 -17.57
C ALA A 237 -15.47 0.02 -16.02
N VAL A 238 -15.94 -1.11 -15.47
CA VAL A 238 -15.97 -1.39 -14.03
C VAL A 238 -14.56 -1.40 -13.47
N VAL A 239 -13.64 -2.16 -14.08
CA VAL A 239 -12.26 -2.26 -13.59
C VAL A 239 -11.56 -0.91 -13.69
N GLU A 240 -11.68 -0.19 -14.80
CA GLU A 240 -11.14 1.17 -14.93
C GLU A 240 -11.64 2.10 -13.81
N THR A 241 -12.94 2.01 -13.49
CA THR A 241 -13.55 2.80 -12.42
C THR A 241 -13.06 2.37 -11.03
N ASN A 242 -12.93 1.05 -10.80
CA ASN A 242 -12.37 0.49 -9.56
C ASN A 242 -10.92 0.97 -9.34
N LEU A 243 -10.09 0.95 -10.39
CA LEU A 243 -8.70 1.41 -10.32
C LEU A 243 -8.62 2.92 -10.09
N ALA A 244 -9.45 3.71 -10.76
CA ALA A 244 -9.55 5.15 -10.53
C ALA A 244 -9.92 5.46 -9.07
N LEU A 245 -10.93 4.78 -8.53
CA LEU A 245 -11.33 4.87 -7.11
C LEU A 245 -10.20 4.50 -6.18
N LYS A 246 -9.56 3.35 -6.43
CA LYS A 246 -8.44 2.85 -5.61
C LYS A 246 -7.26 3.82 -5.59
N ASN A 247 -6.89 4.37 -6.74
CA ASN A 247 -5.81 5.35 -6.85
C ASN A 247 -6.16 6.66 -6.14
N LYS A 248 -7.39 7.17 -6.35
CA LYS A 248 -7.85 8.41 -5.73
C LYS A 248 -7.92 8.29 -4.20
N VAL A 249 -8.46 7.18 -3.70
CA VAL A 249 -8.50 6.87 -2.26
C VAL A 249 -7.08 6.79 -1.70
N ARG A 250 -6.14 6.10 -2.37
CA ARG A 250 -4.75 6.04 -1.91
C ARG A 250 -4.05 7.40 -1.91
N GLN A 251 -4.24 8.19 -2.96
CA GLN A 251 -3.68 9.53 -3.07
C GLN A 251 -4.16 10.40 -1.91
N HIS A 252 -5.47 10.47 -1.70
CA HIS A 252 -6.06 11.25 -0.62
C HIS A 252 -5.73 10.70 0.75
N PHE A 253 -5.65 9.38 0.92
CA PHE A 253 -5.19 8.76 2.16
C PHE A 253 -3.77 9.21 2.52
N HIS A 254 -2.82 9.18 1.57
CA HIS A 254 -1.45 9.63 1.83
C HIS A 254 -1.35 11.12 2.09
N LEU A 255 -2.10 11.95 1.36
CA LEU A 255 -2.14 13.39 1.59
C LEU A 255 -2.75 13.71 2.97
N GLU A 256 -3.82 13.03 3.34
CA GLU A 256 -4.49 13.23 4.63
C GLU A 256 -3.63 12.72 5.80
N GLU A 257 -2.95 11.60 5.62
CA GLU A 257 -1.99 11.07 6.59
C GLU A 257 -0.84 12.07 6.83
N GLN A 258 -0.26 12.63 5.77
CA GLN A 258 0.77 13.68 5.88
C GLN A 258 0.24 14.94 6.55
N ARG A 259 -0.98 15.35 6.20
CA ARG A 259 -1.63 16.53 6.79
C ARG A 259 -1.90 16.33 8.27
N ILE A 260 -2.49 15.21 8.68
CA ILE A 260 -2.75 14.90 10.10
C ILE A 260 -1.43 14.87 10.88
N LEU A 261 -0.36 14.28 10.34
CA LEU A 261 0.94 14.30 11.01
C LEU A 261 1.49 15.73 11.19
N SER A 262 1.41 16.56 10.15
CA SER A 262 1.82 17.97 10.20
C SER A 262 0.97 18.78 11.18
N ASP A 263 -0.35 18.63 11.14
CA ASP A 263 -1.27 19.37 11.99
C ASP A 263 -1.17 18.91 13.45
N SER A 264 -0.96 17.61 13.72
CA SER A 264 -0.65 17.10 15.06
C SER A 264 0.64 17.68 15.61
N GLN A 265 1.72 17.76 14.82
CA GLN A 265 2.98 18.39 15.23
C GLN A 265 2.75 19.86 15.58
N ARG A 266 1.99 20.59 14.74
CA ARG A 266 1.64 21.99 14.98
C ARG A 266 0.81 22.16 16.26
N ILE A 267 -0.13 21.26 16.53
CA ILE A 267 -0.92 21.25 17.77
C ILE A 267 -0.02 21.11 18.99
N PHE A 268 0.94 20.18 18.98
CA PHE A 268 1.88 19.98 20.09
C PHE A 268 2.87 21.15 20.26
N GLU A 269 3.29 21.80 19.17
CA GLU A 269 4.10 23.02 19.24
C GLU A 269 3.33 24.18 19.89
N LEU A 270 2.07 24.37 19.51
CA LEU A 270 1.20 25.43 20.03
C LEU A 270 0.73 25.14 21.46
N GLU A 271 0.62 23.88 21.85
CA GLU A 271 0.31 23.48 23.22
C GLU A 271 1.30 24.09 24.22
N GLY A 272 2.58 24.16 23.88
CA GLY A 272 3.61 24.80 24.71
C GLY A 272 3.50 26.33 24.83
N GLN A 273 2.66 26.97 24.00
CA GLN A 273 2.59 28.43 23.85
C GLN A 273 1.26 29.03 24.34
N VAL A 274 0.23 28.21 24.58
CA VAL A 274 -1.13 28.66 24.92
C VAL A 274 -1.42 28.42 26.41
N MET A 275 -2.09 29.36 27.06
CA MET A 275 -2.61 29.17 28.42
C MET A 275 -3.74 28.14 28.41
N MET A 276 -3.54 27.01 29.08
CA MET A 276 -4.48 25.90 29.09
C MET A 276 -5.73 26.21 29.92
N ASP A 277 -6.91 26.04 29.34
CA ASP A 277 -8.17 25.94 30.08
C ASP A 277 -8.52 24.44 30.33
N GLY A 278 -9.31 24.15 31.36
CA GLY A 278 -9.63 22.76 31.74
C GLY A 278 -10.43 21.98 30.68
N GLN A 279 -11.09 22.65 29.74
CA GLN A 279 -11.78 21.99 28.62
C GLN A 279 -10.82 21.69 27.46
N LEU A 280 -9.88 22.58 27.19
CA LEU A 280 -8.85 22.44 26.16
C LEU A 280 -7.87 21.33 26.54
N ASP A 281 -7.51 21.22 27.82
CA ASP A 281 -6.64 20.15 28.35
C ASP A 281 -7.30 18.76 28.22
N GLN A 282 -8.62 18.69 28.49
CA GLN A 282 -9.40 17.47 28.25
C GLN A 282 -9.46 17.10 26.77
N GLN A 283 -9.72 18.06 25.88
CA GLN A 283 -9.77 17.83 24.43
C GLN A 283 -8.42 17.41 23.85
N LEU A 284 -7.31 17.99 24.33
CA LEU A 284 -5.95 17.61 23.94
C LEU A 284 -5.59 16.21 24.43
N SER A 285 -6.01 15.84 25.65
CA SER A 285 -5.83 14.49 26.18
C SER A 285 -6.61 13.44 25.39
N GLU A 286 -7.85 13.73 24.99
CA GLU A 286 -8.67 12.87 24.12
C GLU A 286 -8.06 12.74 22.71
N PHE A 287 -7.52 13.84 22.18
CA PHE A 287 -6.80 13.84 20.91
C PHE A 287 -5.52 12.98 20.96
N ARG A 288 -4.70 13.11 22.01
CA ARG A 288 -3.48 12.28 22.20
C ARG A 288 -3.79 10.79 22.17
N ARG A 289 -4.81 10.35 22.92
CA ARG A 289 -5.24 8.93 22.91
C ARG A 289 -5.70 8.49 21.53
N SER A 290 -6.49 9.32 20.85
CA SER A 290 -6.98 9.02 19.50
C SER A 290 -5.84 8.94 18.48
N PHE A 291 -4.82 9.78 18.63
CA PHE A 291 -3.63 9.80 17.78
C PHE A 291 -2.69 8.61 18.06
N GLU A 292 -2.47 8.24 19.32
CA GLU A 292 -1.72 7.04 19.72
C GLU A 292 -2.37 5.76 19.17
N ASP A 293 -3.70 5.64 19.29
CA ASP A 293 -4.47 4.54 18.71
C ASP A 293 -4.33 4.49 17.18
N PHE A 294 -4.31 5.65 16.54
CA PHE A 294 -4.09 5.76 15.10
C PHE A 294 -2.67 5.35 14.69
N GLU A 295 -1.62 5.79 15.40
CA GLU A 295 -0.25 5.35 15.14
C GLU A 295 -0.11 3.83 15.31
N GLN A 296 -0.76 3.26 16.32
CA GLN A 296 -0.73 1.81 16.55
C GLN A 296 -1.46 1.04 15.43
N LYS A 297 -2.60 1.56 14.94
CA LYS A 297 -3.30 1.03 13.77
C LYS A 297 -2.47 1.20 12.49
N GLN A 298 -1.73 2.30 12.35
CA GLN A 298 -0.84 2.57 11.21
C GLN A 298 0.32 1.55 11.18
N ARG A 299 0.96 1.29 12.33
CA ARG A 299 2.01 0.27 12.47
C ARG A 299 1.55 -1.13 12.08
N THR A 300 0.26 -1.42 12.31
CA THR A 300 -0.37 -2.71 11.96
C THR A 300 -1.07 -2.70 10.61
N ALA A 301 -0.95 -1.62 9.82
CA ALA A 301 -1.62 -1.42 8.53
C ALA A 301 -3.15 -1.60 8.56
N ASN A 302 -3.79 -1.29 9.69
CA ASN A 302 -5.23 -1.47 9.95
C ASN A 302 -6.00 -0.14 10.08
N VAL A 303 -5.54 0.91 9.42
CA VAL A 303 -6.19 2.24 9.46
C VAL A 303 -7.41 2.26 8.54
N LYS A 304 -8.58 2.59 9.08
CA LYS A 304 -9.79 2.81 8.28
C LYS A 304 -9.94 4.27 7.87
N LEU A 305 -10.65 4.50 6.77
CA LEU A 305 -11.00 5.85 6.31
C LEU A 305 -11.80 6.64 7.36
N ASP A 306 -12.65 5.96 8.13
CA ASP A 306 -13.42 6.59 9.20
C ASP A 306 -12.52 7.05 10.36
N ASP A 307 -11.44 6.32 10.66
CA ASP A 307 -10.47 6.72 11.69
C ASP A 307 -9.77 8.03 11.30
N LEU A 308 -9.37 8.17 10.02
CA LEU A 308 -8.80 9.40 9.47
C LEU A 308 -9.80 10.56 9.47
N ALA A 309 -11.03 10.33 9.03
CA ALA A 309 -12.07 11.34 9.02
C ALA A 309 -12.43 11.84 10.43
N PHE A 310 -12.36 10.94 11.43
CA PHE A 310 -12.55 11.30 12.83
C PHE A 310 -11.41 12.19 13.36
N LEU A 311 -10.15 11.81 13.12
CA LEU A 311 -8.99 12.62 13.51
C LEU A 311 -8.98 13.99 12.84
N ARG A 312 -9.31 14.06 11.55
CA ARG A 312 -9.45 15.34 10.83
C ARG A 312 -10.41 16.29 11.53
N ARG A 313 -11.59 15.82 11.96
CA ARG A 313 -12.57 16.65 12.68
C ARG A 313 -12.04 17.15 14.03
N GLN A 314 -11.27 16.32 14.74
CA GLN A 314 -10.65 16.74 16.00
C GLN A 314 -9.59 17.83 15.76
N VAL A 315 -8.74 17.66 14.75
CA VAL A 315 -7.74 18.66 14.33
C VAL A 315 -8.41 19.98 13.91
N GLU A 316 -9.43 19.92 13.06
CA GLU A 316 -10.18 21.10 12.60
C GLU A 316 -10.87 21.84 13.76
N GLY A 317 -11.25 21.13 14.83
CA GLY A 317 -11.82 21.73 16.04
C GLY A 317 -10.79 22.37 16.99
N LEU A 318 -9.59 21.78 17.11
CA LEU A 318 -8.54 22.21 18.04
C LEU A 318 -7.69 23.36 17.47
N MET A 319 -7.35 23.30 16.19
CA MET A 319 -6.49 24.27 15.52
C MET A 319 -6.92 25.73 15.69
N PRO A 320 -8.22 26.11 15.53
CA PRO A 320 -8.69 27.49 15.71
C PRO A 320 -8.63 27.99 17.16
N ARG A 321 -8.65 27.09 18.16
CA ARG A 321 -8.59 27.46 19.58
C ARG A 321 -7.16 27.72 20.02
N LEU A 322 -6.21 26.98 19.45
CA LEU A 322 -4.77 27.11 19.73
C LEU A 322 -4.10 28.26 18.99
N THR A 323 -4.69 28.75 17.88
CA THR A 323 -4.16 29.88 17.10
C THR A 323 -4.72 31.25 17.50
N LYS A 324 -5.68 31.31 18.43
CA LYS A 324 -6.20 32.61 18.91
C LYS A 324 -5.11 33.33 19.72
N PRO A 325 -4.70 34.55 19.32
CA PRO A 325 -3.75 35.32 20.10
C PRO A 325 -4.39 35.67 21.45
N THR A 326 -3.69 35.34 22.53
CA THR A 326 -4.00 35.78 23.88
C THR A 326 -3.92 37.31 23.89
N VAL A 327 -5.07 37.99 23.83
CA VAL A 327 -5.15 39.44 24.06
C VAL A 327 -4.91 39.66 25.55
N THR A 328 -3.66 39.78 25.96
CA THR A 328 -3.31 40.34 27.26
C THR A 328 -3.28 41.85 27.14
N ALA A 329 -4.41 42.48 27.44
CA ALA A 329 -4.46 43.85 27.89
C ALA A 329 -3.86 43.90 29.31
N VAL A 330 -2.60 44.27 29.43
CA VAL A 330 -2.06 44.88 30.66
C VAL A 330 -1.15 46.02 30.23
N ASP A 331 -1.60 47.23 30.54
CA ASP A 331 -0.84 48.47 30.48
C ASP A 331 0.54 48.32 31.12
N SER A 332 1.58 48.66 30.37
CA SER A 332 2.72 49.37 30.97
C SER A 332 3.33 50.31 29.93
N ASP A 333 3.10 51.58 30.24
CA ASP A 333 3.61 52.80 29.65
C ASP A 333 5.16 52.81 29.67
N GLY A 334 5.80 53.16 28.56
CA GLY A 334 7.26 53.35 28.49
C GLY A 334 7.80 53.45 27.06
N PRO A 335 8.65 54.45 26.74
CA PRO A 335 8.55 55.17 25.48
C PRO A 335 9.36 54.59 24.31
N SER A 336 8.84 54.90 23.13
CA SER A 336 9.40 54.70 21.79
C SER A 336 10.86 55.16 21.68
N HIS A 337 11.77 54.21 21.52
CA HIS A 337 13.09 54.46 20.94
C HIS A 337 13.12 53.97 19.49
N VAL A 338 13.27 54.93 18.59
CA VAL A 338 13.54 54.74 17.17
C VAL A 338 14.99 54.27 17.02
N ALA A 339 15.20 53.08 16.46
CA ALA A 339 16.46 52.62 15.89
C ALA A 339 16.11 51.67 14.74
N SER A 340 16.06 52.17 13.51
CA SER A 340 17.18 52.11 12.56
C SER A 340 17.49 50.67 12.16
N GLY A 341 17.10 50.33 10.94
CA GLY A 341 17.36 49.02 10.35
C GLY A 341 18.85 48.75 10.22
N GLU A 342 19.29 47.66 10.83
CA GLU A 342 20.50 46.95 10.48
C GLU A 342 20.12 45.49 10.20
N ARG A 343 20.43 45.04 8.98
CA ARG A 343 20.44 43.62 8.64
C ARG A 343 21.46 42.93 9.55
N PRO A 344 21.14 41.82 10.23
CA PRO A 344 22.18 40.97 10.77
C PRO A 344 22.86 40.27 9.60
N SER A 345 24.10 40.69 9.37
CA SER A 345 25.10 39.98 8.59
C SER A 345 25.15 38.50 8.98
N THR A 346 25.27 37.66 7.96
CA THR A 346 25.75 36.29 8.04
C THR A 346 27.09 36.24 8.79
N ALA A 347 27.05 35.94 10.08
CA ALA A 347 28.23 35.75 10.89
C ALA A 347 28.11 34.45 11.69
N GLY A 348 28.87 33.44 11.24
CA GLY A 348 29.41 32.38 12.07
C GLY A 348 28.41 31.44 12.75
N MET A 349 27.78 30.55 11.98
CA MET A 349 27.32 29.29 12.55
C MET A 349 28.55 28.41 12.85
N PRO A 350 28.60 27.73 14.00
CA PRO A 350 29.80 27.01 14.44
C PRO A 350 30.12 25.89 13.45
N SER A 351 31.34 25.87 12.91
CA SER A 351 31.87 24.66 12.29
C SER A 351 32.04 23.62 13.39
N LEU A 352 30.99 22.84 13.63
CA LEU A 352 31.07 21.65 14.48
C LEU A 352 32.12 20.74 13.82
N SER A 353 33.15 20.39 14.59
CA SER A 353 34.19 19.43 14.26
C SER A 353 33.57 18.04 14.05
N THR A 354 32.92 17.85 12.90
CA THR A 354 32.12 16.66 12.55
C THR A 354 33.01 15.49 12.11
N GLY A 355 34.28 15.78 11.80
CA GLY A 355 35.23 14.83 11.23
C GLY A 355 35.60 13.63 12.12
N GLU A 356 35.61 13.77 13.46
CA GLU A 356 36.03 12.65 14.34
C GLU A 356 34.91 11.66 14.69
N THR A 357 33.63 12.00 14.50
CA THR A 357 32.52 11.18 15.03
C THR A 357 31.58 10.57 13.99
N LEU A 358 31.62 11.05 12.74
CA LEU A 358 31.01 10.36 11.59
C LEU A 358 32.05 9.61 10.74
N GLY A 359 33.35 9.82 11.01
CA GLY A 359 34.46 9.36 10.19
C GLY A 359 34.41 7.87 9.86
N SER A 360 34.16 7.01 10.84
CA SER A 360 34.11 5.56 10.61
C SER A 360 32.99 5.12 9.67
N HIS A 361 31.78 5.65 9.84
CA HIS A 361 30.63 5.31 8.98
C HIS A 361 30.74 5.96 7.60
N TYR A 362 31.37 7.13 7.53
CA TYR A 362 31.66 7.80 6.26
C TYR A 362 32.72 7.02 5.46
N GLU A 363 33.80 6.60 6.12
CA GLU A 363 34.85 5.75 5.53
C GLU A 363 34.27 4.42 5.05
N GLU A 364 33.41 3.77 5.84
CA GLU A 364 32.71 2.53 5.46
C GLU A 364 31.89 2.71 4.17
N ILE A 365 31.17 3.83 4.03
CA ILE A 365 30.41 4.14 2.81
C ILE A 365 31.35 4.35 1.62
N VAL A 366 32.42 5.12 1.79
CA VAL A 366 33.39 5.45 0.73
C VAL A 366 34.13 4.20 0.27
N GLU A 367 34.60 3.36 1.19
CA GLU A 367 35.30 2.11 0.89
C GLU A 367 34.38 1.11 0.17
N SER A 368 33.16 0.92 0.70
CA SER A 368 32.18 0.02 0.11
C SER A 368 31.79 0.43 -1.31
N LEU A 369 31.53 1.73 -1.54
CA LEU A 369 31.21 2.24 -2.88
C LEU A 369 32.42 2.24 -3.81
N GLY A 370 33.65 2.41 -3.29
CA GLY A 370 34.89 2.32 -4.06
C GLY A 370 35.14 0.95 -4.68
N GLY A 371 34.58 -0.12 -4.10
CA GLY A 371 34.62 -1.47 -4.66
C GLY A 371 33.59 -1.75 -5.77
N THR A 372 32.66 -0.83 -6.03
CA THR A 372 31.54 -1.05 -6.97
C THR A 372 31.85 -0.61 -8.40
N ASP A 373 31.10 -1.15 -9.37
CA ASP A 373 31.20 -0.71 -10.76
C ASP A 373 30.68 0.73 -10.92
N ASN A 374 31.60 1.65 -11.24
CA ASN A 374 31.32 3.07 -11.46
C ASN A 374 30.44 3.36 -12.68
N GLN A 375 30.31 2.41 -13.61
CA GLN A 375 29.48 2.55 -14.82
C GLN A 375 28.07 1.97 -14.64
N ALA A 376 27.84 1.12 -13.63
CA ALA A 376 26.53 0.54 -13.38
C ALA A 376 25.50 1.63 -12.97
N PRO A 377 24.19 1.47 -13.26
CA PRO A 377 23.18 2.42 -12.81
C PRO A 377 23.16 2.57 -11.27
N PRO A 378 23.08 3.79 -10.69
CA PRO A 378 23.09 4.00 -9.24
C PRO A 378 22.01 3.20 -8.47
N LYS A 379 20.84 3.00 -9.10
CA LYS A 379 19.77 2.15 -8.56
C LYS A 379 20.18 0.68 -8.40
N HIS A 380 20.97 0.15 -9.33
CA HIS A 380 21.45 -1.23 -9.24
C HIS A 380 22.55 -1.38 -8.20
N VAL A 381 23.42 -0.38 -8.07
CA VAL A 381 24.47 -0.36 -7.05
C VAL A 381 23.88 -0.30 -5.64
N ALA A 382 22.89 0.55 -5.40
CA ALA A 382 22.19 0.63 -4.11
C ALA A 382 21.50 -0.69 -3.69
N LEU A 383 21.11 -1.51 -4.67
CA LEU A 383 20.48 -2.83 -4.44
C LEU A 383 21.48 -4.00 -4.47
N SER A 384 22.76 -3.73 -4.72
CA SER A 384 23.78 -4.78 -4.72
C SER A 384 23.97 -5.34 -3.31
N ARG A 385 24.26 -6.64 -3.22
CA ARG A 385 24.42 -7.33 -1.92
C ARG A 385 25.48 -6.68 -1.03
N GLU A 386 26.53 -6.14 -1.64
CA GLU A 386 27.65 -5.47 -0.97
C GLU A 386 27.25 -4.13 -0.38
N ILE A 387 26.34 -3.38 -0.99
CA ILE A 387 25.93 -2.03 -0.53
C ILE A 387 24.59 -2.04 0.24
N TYR A 388 23.76 -3.06 0.05
CA TYR A 388 22.39 -3.09 0.57
C TYR A 388 22.29 -2.87 2.09
N HIS A 389 23.28 -3.33 2.85
CA HIS A 389 23.34 -3.16 4.31
C HIS A 389 23.53 -1.69 4.74
N LEU A 390 24.14 -0.86 3.89
CA LEU A 390 24.32 0.58 4.12
C LEU A 390 23.04 1.38 3.85
N ARG A 391 22.01 0.75 3.25
CA ARG A 391 20.70 1.34 2.96
C ARG A 391 20.80 2.68 2.22
N LEU A 392 21.76 2.80 1.31
CA LEU A 392 21.97 4.01 0.50
C LEU A 392 20.88 4.17 -0.55
N GLU A 393 20.57 5.42 -0.88
CA GLU A 393 19.70 5.77 -1.99
C GLU A 393 20.50 6.03 -3.28
N PRO A 394 19.87 5.89 -4.46
CA PRO A 394 20.54 6.12 -5.74
C PRO A 394 21.19 7.51 -5.86
N ARG A 395 20.62 8.52 -5.19
CA ARG A 395 21.17 9.89 -5.15
C ARG A 395 22.49 9.97 -4.39
N GLU A 396 22.65 9.19 -3.32
CA GLU A 396 23.84 9.18 -2.47
C GLU A 396 24.98 8.42 -3.16
N VAL A 397 24.65 7.35 -3.90
CA VAL A 397 25.61 6.69 -4.82
C VAL A 397 26.07 7.68 -5.90
N THR A 398 25.15 8.52 -6.39
CA THR A 398 25.50 9.58 -7.36
C THR A 398 26.41 10.63 -6.71
N SER A 399 26.15 11.03 -5.47
CA SER A 399 27.01 11.95 -4.70
C SER A 399 28.44 11.42 -4.56
N PHE A 400 28.59 10.14 -4.22
CA PHE A 400 29.90 9.49 -4.15
C PHE A 400 30.65 9.58 -5.48
N ARG A 401 30.00 9.24 -6.59
CA ARG A 401 30.63 9.29 -7.91
C ARG A 401 31.03 10.71 -8.30
N ARG A 402 30.16 11.67 -7.97
CA ARG A 402 30.39 13.10 -8.19
C ARG A 402 31.54 13.65 -7.37
N LEU A 403 31.83 13.11 -6.19
CA LEU A 403 32.95 13.53 -5.35
C LEU A 403 34.26 12.81 -5.63
N HIS A 404 34.22 11.51 -5.90
CA HIS A 404 35.42 10.65 -5.88
C HIS A 404 35.80 10.04 -7.23
N VAL A 405 34.89 10.05 -8.22
CA VAL A 405 35.13 9.42 -9.54
C VAL A 405 35.24 10.46 -10.64
N ALA A 406 34.24 11.33 -10.78
CA ALA A 406 34.18 12.32 -11.85
C ALA A 406 34.53 13.76 -11.40
N VAL A 407 34.47 14.05 -10.09
CA VAL A 407 34.63 15.40 -9.49
C VAL A 407 33.77 16.44 -10.23
N GLU A 408 32.45 16.32 -10.10
CA GLU A 408 31.45 17.16 -10.77
C GLU A 408 30.33 17.57 -9.81
N GLY A 409 29.87 18.83 -9.88
CA GLY A 409 28.77 19.35 -9.05
C GLY A 409 29.23 20.16 -7.83
N ASP A 410 28.28 20.44 -6.93
CA ASP A 410 28.54 21.18 -5.71
C ASP A 410 29.18 20.25 -4.66
N GLU A 411 30.49 20.39 -4.46
CA GLU A 411 31.27 19.58 -3.51
C GLU A 411 30.68 19.63 -2.08
N GLU A 412 30.12 20.77 -1.67
CA GLU A 412 29.56 20.94 -0.34
C GLU A 412 28.27 20.14 -0.17
N LEU A 413 27.37 20.21 -1.17
CA LEU A 413 26.14 19.43 -1.20
C LEU A 413 26.44 17.94 -1.27
N GLU A 414 27.31 17.51 -2.20
CA GLU A 414 27.58 16.09 -2.38
C GLU A 414 28.24 15.48 -1.14
N ARG A 415 29.12 16.24 -0.46
CA ARG A 415 29.74 15.81 0.80
C ARG A 415 28.68 15.70 1.90
N PHE A 416 27.83 16.71 2.00
CA PHE A 416 26.74 16.74 2.97
C PHE A 416 25.79 15.54 2.83
N LEU A 417 25.49 15.11 1.59
CA LEU A 417 24.62 13.95 1.36
C LEU A 417 25.25 12.64 1.86
N LEU A 418 26.56 12.46 1.67
CA LEU A 418 27.28 11.29 2.20
C LEU A 418 27.42 11.35 3.73
N GLU A 419 27.69 12.53 4.30
CA GLU A 419 27.72 12.74 5.75
C GLU A 419 26.36 12.45 6.38
N SER A 420 25.27 12.86 5.72
CA SER A 420 23.91 12.53 6.16
C SER A 420 23.64 11.03 6.11
N ALA A 421 24.14 10.31 5.10
CA ALA A 421 23.98 8.87 5.03
C ALA A 421 24.74 8.18 6.16
N ALA A 422 25.98 8.60 6.44
CA ALA A 422 26.78 8.13 7.57
C ALA A 422 26.08 8.39 8.91
N LEU A 423 25.47 9.56 9.08
CA LEU A 423 24.71 9.90 10.27
C LEU A 423 23.51 8.96 10.48
N ARG A 424 22.82 8.55 9.41
CA ARG A 424 21.74 7.55 9.52
C ARG A 424 22.26 6.18 9.94
N LEU A 425 23.43 5.75 9.46
CA LEU A 425 24.03 4.47 9.90
C LEU A 425 24.31 4.50 11.39
N ARG A 426 24.93 5.59 11.86
CA ARG A 426 25.19 5.79 13.28
C ARG A 426 23.91 5.82 14.12
N ILE A 427 22.88 6.53 13.66
CA ILE A 427 21.57 6.56 14.33
C ILE A 427 20.98 5.16 14.49
N ASN A 428 21.01 4.35 13.42
CA ASN A 428 20.47 2.99 13.45
C ASN A 428 21.29 2.08 14.36
N GLN A 429 22.63 2.22 14.38
CA GLN A 429 23.51 1.48 15.29
C GLN A 429 23.22 1.83 16.76
N GLU A 430 23.19 3.12 17.10
CA GLU A 430 22.92 3.57 18.47
C GLU A 430 21.50 3.18 18.93
N ALA A 431 20.52 3.17 18.03
CA ALA A 431 19.17 2.69 18.32
C ALA A 431 19.16 1.19 18.64
N GLY A 432 19.89 0.38 17.86
CA GLY A 432 20.05 -1.05 18.12
C GLY A 432 20.71 -1.33 19.47
N GLU A 433 21.83 -0.66 19.76
CA GLU A 433 22.53 -0.77 21.05
C GLU A 433 21.61 -0.40 22.24
N ILE A 434 20.78 0.65 22.10
CA ILE A 434 19.83 1.04 23.15
C ILE A 434 18.71 0.00 23.29
N THR A 435 18.17 -0.55 22.19
CA THR A 435 17.13 -1.57 22.25
C THR A 435 17.64 -2.85 22.93
N GLU A 436 18.83 -3.33 22.58
CA GLU A 436 19.44 -4.50 23.23
C GLU A 436 19.65 -4.28 24.74
N LEU A 437 20.12 -3.09 25.14
CA LEU A 437 20.29 -2.75 26.55
C LEU A 437 18.97 -2.66 27.33
N LEU A 438 17.89 -2.19 26.67
CA LEU A 438 16.55 -2.14 27.28
C LEU A 438 15.93 -3.53 27.46
N ASP A 439 16.30 -4.50 26.63
CA ASP A 439 15.81 -5.87 26.71
C ASP A 439 16.55 -6.71 27.77
N GLU A 440 17.82 -6.39 28.09
CA GLU A 440 18.67 -7.24 28.92
C GLU A 440 18.68 -6.93 30.43
N THR A 441 18.36 -5.71 30.92
CA THR A 441 18.13 -5.43 32.36
C THR A 441 17.56 -4.02 32.62
N ALA A 442 16.94 -3.81 33.79
CA ALA A 442 16.51 -2.51 34.31
C ALA A 442 17.72 -1.58 34.61
N VAL A 443 18.36 -1.05 33.57
CA VAL A 443 19.51 -0.14 33.66
C VAL A 443 19.04 1.30 33.43
N THR A 444 19.54 2.21 34.28
CA THR A 444 19.24 3.64 34.22
C THR A 444 19.82 4.29 32.96
N LYS A 445 19.22 5.41 32.53
CA LYS A 445 19.57 6.24 31.36
C LYS A 445 20.99 6.87 31.41
N ASP A 446 21.89 6.33 32.22
CA ASP A 446 23.25 6.79 32.48
C ASP A 446 24.30 6.02 31.67
N ALA A 447 23.89 4.99 30.92
CA ALA A 447 24.82 4.28 30.03
C ALA A 447 25.38 5.24 28.95
N PRO A 448 26.67 5.12 28.59
CA PRO A 448 27.35 6.05 27.69
C PRO A 448 26.67 6.15 26.30
N VAL A 449 25.98 5.09 25.87
CA VAL A 449 25.20 5.08 24.62
C VAL A 449 24.09 6.14 24.61
N PHE A 450 23.41 6.40 25.74
CA PHE A 450 22.36 7.42 25.80
C PHE A 450 22.94 8.83 25.69
N ALA A 451 24.12 9.08 26.27
CA ALA A 451 24.81 10.36 26.13
C ALA A 451 25.29 10.59 24.68
N ARG A 452 25.81 9.54 24.02
CA ARG A 452 26.16 9.59 22.60
C ARG A 452 24.92 9.85 21.74
N ALA A 453 23.84 9.11 21.97
CA ALA A 453 22.59 9.25 21.23
C ALA A 453 21.95 10.63 21.41
N ARG A 454 22.03 11.27 22.59
CA ARG A 454 21.63 12.68 22.79
C ARG A 454 22.45 13.66 21.97
N ASN A 455 23.73 13.37 21.73
CA ASN A 455 24.56 14.20 20.88
C ASN A 455 24.23 13.96 19.40
N THR A 456 24.07 12.70 19.00
CA THR A 456 23.66 12.31 17.64
C THR A 456 22.32 12.92 17.26
N THR A 457 21.35 12.98 18.17
CA THR A 457 20.05 13.63 17.92
C THR A 457 20.19 15.14 17.69
N LYS A 458 21.05 15.83 18.45
CA LYS A 458 21.33 17.26 18.21
C LYS A 458 21.99 17.50 16.84
N VAL A 459 22.94 16.65 16.46
CA VAL A 459 23.59 16.73 15.14
C VAL A 459 22.58 16.45 14.02
N ALA A 460 21.72 15.45 14.20
CA ALA A 460 20.66 15.13 13.24
C ALA A 460 19.68 16.29 13.04
N ASP A 461 19.29 17.00 14.10
CA ASP A 461 18.43 18.18 13.98
C ASP A 461 19.08 19.28 13.11
N ALA A 462 20.37 19.56 13.33
CA ALA A 462 21.12 20.51 12.51
C ALA A 462 21.18 20.08 11.02
N TYR A 463 21.33 18.78 10.75
CA TYR A 463 21.33 18.25 9.39
C TYR A 463 19.94 18.35 8.74
N VAL A 464 18.86 18.10 9.49
CA VAL A 464 17.48 18.25 9.00
C VAL A 464 17.16 19.69 8.61
N GLN A 465 17.66 20.67 9.39
CA GLN A 465 17.55 22.09 9.06
C GLN A 465 18.37 22.43 7.80
N ARG A 466 19.60 21.92 7.69
CA ARG A 466 20.46 22.14 6.52
C ARG A 466 19.89 21.53 5.23
N PHE A 467 19.22 20.38 5.32
CA PHE A 467 18.45 19.85 4.18
C PHE A 467 17.36 20.80 3.72
N GLY A 468 16.67 21.49 4.64
CA GLY A 468 15.66 22.49 4.29
C GLY A 468 16.25 23.60 3.41
N ALA A 469 17.42 24.12 3.79
CA ALA A 469 18.12 25.14 3.00
C ALA A 469 18.48 24.65 1.58
N TYR A 470 18.97 23.42 1.43
CA TYR A 470 19.28 22.86 0.10
C TYR A 470 18.04 22.56 -0.75
N VAL A 471 16.94 22.13 -0.13
CA VAL A 471 15.66 21.94 -0.83
C VAL A 471 15.14 23.29 -1.33
N ASP A 472 15.14 24.32 -0.49
CA ASP A 472 14.69 25.66 -0.87
C ASP A 472 15.56 26.25 -1.99
N ALA A 473 16.88 26.07 -1.93
CA ALA A 473 17.79 26.47 -3.00
C ALA A 473 17.48 25.75 -4.32
N ALA A 474 17.30 24.43 -4.30
CA ALA A 474 16.96 23.66 -5.50
C ALA A 474 15.60 24.05 -6.11
N ILE A 475 14.63 24.43 -5.28
CA ILE A 475 13.33 24.97 -5.74
C ILE A 475 13.52 26.33 -6.41
N GLN A 476 14.32 27.22 -5.82
CA GLN A 476 14.62 28.55 -6.37
C GLN A 476 15.33 28.44 -7.72
N ASP A 477 16.23 27.47 -7.87
CA ASP A 477 16.96 27.20 -9.11
C ASP A 477 16.13 26.44 -10.16
N GLY A 478 14.86 26.12 -9.86
CA GLY A 478 13.97 25.39 -10.77
C GLY A 478 14.34 23.91 -10.96
N ALA A 479 15.26 23.38 -10.16
CA ALA A 479 15.69 22.00 -10.17
C ALA A 479 14.74 21.09 -9.37
N PHE A 480 13.46 21.05 -9.76
CA PHE A 480 12.41 20.33 -9.01
C PHE A 480 12.68 18.84 -8.78
N GLY A 481 13.35 18.17 -9.74
CA GLY A 481 13.77 16.78 -9.57
C GLY A 481 14.81 16.59 -8.47
N GLU A 482 15.74 17.53 -8.35
CA GLU A 482 16.75 17.54 -7.28
C GLU A 482 16.08 17.87 -5.94
N ALA A 483 15.22 18.88 -5.89
CA ALA A 483 14.45 19.23 -4.70
C ALA A 483 13.63 18.03 -4.16
N GLN A 484 13.01 17.25 -5.05
CA GLN A 484 12.29 16.03 -4.66
C GLN A 484 13.24 14.97 -4.07
N GLN A 485 14.39 14.74 -4.70
CA GLN A 485 15.39 13.78 -4.19
C GLN A 485 15.90 14.20 -2.81
N LEU A 486 16.26 15.48 -2.64
CA LEU A 486 16.71 16.03 -1.36
C LEU A 486 15.65 15.94 -0.27
N GLN A 487 14.39 16.21 -0.61
CA GLN A 487 13.27 16.08 0.32
C GLN A 487 13.06 14.61 0.74
N LEU A 488 13.21 13.64 -0.16
CA LEU A 488 13.15 12.21 0.19
C LEU A 488 14.28 11.81 1.16
N LEU A 489 15.50 12.28 0.93
CA LEU A 489 16.64 12.03 1.82
C LEU A 489 16.44 12.67 3.19
N ARG A 490 15.91 13.91 3.23
CA ARG A 490 15.52 14.62 4.45
C ARG A 490 14.50 13.81 5.26
N MET A 491 13.42 13.35 4.63
CA MET A 491 12.38 12.55 5.29
C MET A 491 12.94 11.24 5.85
N ARG A 492 13.90 10.63 5.16
CA ARG A 492 14.55 9.40 5.63
C ARG A 492 15.43 9.64 6.86
N LEU A 493 16.20 10.73 6.86
CA LEU A 493 16.96 11.14 8.05
C LEU A 493 16.01 11.42 9.22
N ILE A 494 14.92 12.18 9.01
CA ILE A 494 13.92 12.47 10.04
C ILE A 494 13.35 11.18 10.62
N ARG A 495 12.94 10.22 9.79
CA ARG A 495 12.38 8.94 10.24
C ARG A 495 13.34 8.20 11.17
N ASP A 496 14.60 8.05 10.77
CA ASP A 496 15.59 7.29 11.54
C ASP A 496 15.94 8.08 12.84
N TYR A 497 16.09 9.40 12.74
CA TYR A 497 16.31 10.33 13.86
C TYR A 497 15.20 10.27 14.91
N SER A 498 13.93 10.33 14.50
CA SER A 498 12.77 10.30 15.41
C SER A 498 12.73 9.00 16.21
N GLY A 499 13.11 7.87 15.61
CA GLY A 499 13.22 6.59 16.31
C GLY A 499 14.22 6.64 17.46
N LEU A 500 15.44 7.14 17.20
CA LEU A 500 16.47 7.30 18.23
C LEU A 500 16.06 8.33 19.31
N TRP A 501 15.44 9.44 18.90
CA TRP A 501 14.98 10.47 19.82
C TRP A 501 13.95 9.93 20.82
N LEU A 502 13.02 9.09 20.37
CA LEU A 502 12.03 8.44 21.24
C LEU A 502 12.70 7.50 22.24
N LEU A 503 13.66 6.69 21.79
CA LEU A 503 14.40 5.77 22.68
C LEU A 503 15.17 6.52 23.78
N VAL A 504 15.75 7.68 23.43
CA VAL A 504 16.54 8.49 24.36
C VAL A 504 15.67 9.26 25.37
N ASN A 505 14.47 9.69 24.97
CA ASN A 505 13.61 10.57 25.78
C ASN A 505 12.42 9.86 26.43
N ARG A 506 12.22 8.56 26.21
CA ARG A 506 11.16 7.75 26.83
C ARG A 506 11.16 7.93 28.36
N PRO A 507 10.07 8.37 29.03
CA PRO A 507 10.05 8.53 30.49
C PRO A 507 10.28 7.18 31.18
N SER A 508 11.06 7.18 32.27
CA SER A 508 11.22 6.01 33.12
C SER A 508 9.88 5.80 33.85
N GLY A 509 9.19 4.71 33.57
CA GLY A 509 8.01 4.28 34.33
C GLY A 509 8.40 3.77 35.71
#